data_AF-Q239C1-F1
#
_entry.id   AF-Q239C1-F1
#
_cell.length_a   1.000
_cell.length_b   1.000
_cell.length_c   1.000
_cell.angle_alpha   90.00
_cell.angle_beta   90.00
_cell.angle_gamma   90.00
#
_symmetry.space_group_name_H-M   'P 1'
#
loop_
_entity.id
_entity.type
_entity.pdbx_description
1 polymer ?
#
loop_
_entity_poly.entity_id
_entity_poly.type
_entity_poly.pdbx_seq_one_letter_code
_entity_poly.pdbx_strand_id
1 'polypeptide(L)'
;MGQNQNKQLEKQKQKSITVDLNDNALMEDLSNNSQQNITTIVFRMNSSQQFGDKQLLQTAAVLKNCKDITQLCLYFDLRQYREENIGIQAQRSLQSALINCQNLNYLTIALNKLDLIEGDQSLIIALQNLKKIVKCIIFLDNCMNDSASYNIGIQLQKCSNILFLNLFIIYTSKNIRYLEYTEKGRAQIKRRMTKMKRLVKYNNIQ
;
A
#
# COMPACT_ATOMS: atom_id res chain seq x y z
N MET A 1 17.94 -42.22 -9.73
CA MET A 1 18.07 -40.75 -9.94
C MET A 1 16.74 -39.98 -9.96
N GLY A 2 15.57 -40.60 -10.09
CA GLY A 2 14.28 -39.88 -10.17
C GLY A 2 13.67 -39.35 -8.86
N GLN A 3 14.10 -39.81 -7.68
CA GLN A 3 13.52 -39.36 -6.40
C GLN A 3 14.06 -38.01 -5.89
N ASN A 4 15.26 -37.58 -6.34
CA ASN A 4 15.83 -36.29 -5.96
C ASN A 4 15.30 -35.11 -6.80
N GLN A 5 14.86 -35.36 -8.04
CA GLN A 5 14.21 -34.32 -8.86
C GLN A 5 12.80 -34.00 -8.34
N ASN A 6 12.05 -34.99 -7.84
CA ASN A 6 10.73 -34.73 -7.25
C ASN A 6 10.81 -34.02 -5.88
N LYS A 7 11.85 -34.26 -5.06
CA LYS A 7 12.10 -33.46 -3.84
C LYS A 7 12.59 -32.03 -4.13
N GLN A 8 13.18 -31.78 -5.29
CA GLN A 8 13.50 -30.43 -5.79
C GLN A 8 12.27 -29.73 -6.40
N LEU A 9 11.34 -30.46 -7.02
CA LEU A 9 10.05 -29.94 -7.48
C LEU A 9 9.09 -29.63 -6.29
N GLU A 10 9.10 -30.41 -5.22
CA GLU A 10 8.31 -30.13 -3.99
C GLU A 10 8.86 -28.98 -3.14
N LYS A 11 10.11 -28.53 -3.39
CA LYS A 11 10.64 -27.25 -2.86
C LYS A 11 10.09 -26.01 -3.61
N GLN A 12 9.22 -26.19 -4.60
CA GLN A 12 8.42 -25.12 -5.19
C GLN A 12 7.11 -24.88 -4.43
N LYS A 13 7.16 -24.91 -3.08
CA LYS A 13 6.04 -24.43 -2.26
C LYS A 13 5.75 -22.98 -2.67
N GLN A 14 4.48 -22.73 -2.99
CA GLN A 14 3.96 -21.57 -3.72
C GLN A 14 4.76 -20.26 -3.51
N LYS A 15 5.34 -19.74 -4.61
CA LYS A 15 5.96 -18.41 -4.66
C LYS A 15 4.96 -17.27 -4.42
N SER A 16 3.66 -17.54 -4.53
CA SER A 16 2.57 -16.57 -4.43
C SER A 16 1.42 -17.11 -3.59
N ILE A 17 0.91 -16.30 -2.67
CA ILE A 17 -0.25 -16.63 -1.85
C ILE A 17 -1.28 -15.48 -1.89
N THR A 18 -2.56 -15.83 -1.90
CA THR A 18 -3.66 -14.89 -1.63
C THR A 18 -4.20 -15.21 -0.25
N VAL A 19 -4.29 -14.20 0.60
CA VAL A 19 -4.71 -14.31 1.99
C VAL A 19 -6.01 -13.54 2.14
N ASP A 20 -7.06 -14.25 2.54
CA ASP A 20 -8.27 -13.59 3.05
C ASP A 20 -7.96 -13.06 4.45
N LEU A 21 -8.15 -11.76 4.66
CA LEU A 21 -7.91 -11.10 5.94
C LEU A 21 -8.78 -11.64 7.07
N ASN A 22 -9.86 -12.37 6.75
CA ASN A 22 -10.70 -13.04 7.73
C ASN A 22 -10.24 -14.47 8.07
N ASP A 23 -9.30 -15.03 7.30
CA ASP A 23 -8.70 -16.35 7.57
C ASP A 23 -7.66 -16.24 8.69
N ASN A 24 -8.15 -16.19 9.93
CA ASN A 24 -7.29 -16.03 11.11
C ASN A 24 -6.26 -17.16 11.25
N ALA A 25 -6.60 -18.39 10.85
CA ALA A 25 -5.70 -19.53 10.94
C ALA A 25 -4.53 -19.36 9.98
N LEU A 26 -4.81 -19.00 8.72
CA LEU A 26 -3.75 -18.73 7.75
C LEU A 26 -2.90 -17.51 8.16
N MET A 27 -3.53 -16.44 8.65
CA MET A 27 -2.81 -15.25 9.13
C MET A 27 -1.86 -15.60 10.29
N GLU A 28 -2.31 -16.43 11.23
CA GLU A 28 -1.49 -16.89 12.35
C GLU A 28 -0.33 -17.77 11.88
N ASP A 29 -0.59 -18.75 11.02
CA ASP A 29 0.43 -19.63 10.43
C ASP A 29 1.51 -18.85 9.68
N LEU A 30 1.11 -17.89 8.84
CA LEU A 30 2.03 -17.00 8.12
C LEU A 30 2.81 -16.10 9.10
N SER A 31 2.16 -15.62 10.17
CA SER A 31 2.82 -14.78 11.17
C SER A 31 3.81 -15.54 12.04
N ASN A 32 3.67 -16.86 12.22
CA ASN A 32 4.58 -17.63 13.07
C ASN A 32 5.71 -18.32 12.28
N ASN A 33 5.62 -18.38 10.95
CA ASN A 33 6.53 -19.16 10.13
C ASN A 33 7.44 -18.31 9.25
N SER A 34 8.59 -17.91 9.81
CA SER A 34 9.58 -17.03 9.16
C SER A 34 10.41 -17.69 8.04
N GLN A 35 10.24 -18.99 7.77
CA GLN A 35 11.04 -19.74 6.77
C GLN A 35 10.29 -19.98 5.45
N GLN A 36 9.20 -19.26 5.21
CA GLN A 36 8.40 -19.43 4.01
C GLN A 36 9.03 -18.68 2.82
N ASN A 37 9.31 -19.40 1.74
CA ASN A 37 9.79 -18.85 0.46
C ASN A 37 8.65 -18.19 -0.34
N ILE A 38 7.95 -17.26 0.30
CA ILE A 38 6.84 -16.52 -0.30
C ILE A 38 7.37 -15.22 -0.85
N THR A 39 7.29 -15.09 -2.17
CA THR A 39 7.78 -13.90 -2.89
C THR A 39 6.66 -12.94 -3.27
N THR A 40 5.41 -13.40 -3.24
CA THR A 40 4.22 -12.62 -3.59
C THR A 40 3.11 -12.87 -2.56
N ILE A 41 2.60 -11.81 -1.94
CA ILE A 41 1.43 -11.87 -1.05
C ILE A 41 0.36 -10.92 -1.54
N VAL A 42 -0.86 -11.41 -1.60
CA VAL A 42 -2.06 -10.62 -1.89
C VAL A 42 -3.01 -10.73 -0.71
N PHE A 43 -3.11 -9.68 0.10
CA PHE A 43 -4.16 -9.58 1.12
C PHE A 43 -5.43 -9.04 0.47
N ARG A 44 -6.54 -9.75 0.68
CA ARG A 44 -7.87 -9.35 0.23
C ARG A 44 -8.85 -9.48 1.37
N MET A 45 -9.92 -8.69 1.29
CA MET A 45 -11.08 -8.88 2.13
C MET A 45 -12.23 -9.38 1.27
N ASN A 46 -12.86 -10.48 1.69
CA ASN A 46 -14.11 -10.92 1.09
C ASN A 46 -15.29 -10.23 1.81
N SER A 47 -16.22 -9.66 1.04
CA SER A 47 -16.99 -8.46 1.38
C SER A 47 -18.22 -8.67 2.30
N SER A 48 -18.09 -9.41 3.41
CA SER A 48 -19.21 -9.59 4.35
C SER A 48 -18.86 -9.33 5.83
N GLN A 49 -17.62 -8.96 6.14
CA GLN A 49 -17.16 -8.80 7.53
C GLN A 49 -16.40 -7.50 7.72
N GLN A 50 -16.52 -6.97 8.95
CA GLN A 50 -15.95 -5.70 9.40
C GLN A 50 -14.41 -5.67 9.31
N PHE A 51 -13.88 -4.64 8.64
CA PHE A 51 -12.45 -4.35 8.59
C PHE A 51 -12.09 -3.40 9.72
N GLY A 52 -11.08 -3.75 10.52
CA GLY A 52 -10.61 -2.87 11.59
C GLY A 52 -9.16 -3.15 12.01
N ASP A 53 -8.84 -2.69 13.22
CA ASP A 53 -7.49 -2.74 13.78
C ASP A 53 -6.92 -4.16 13.81
N LYS A 54 -7.76 -5.14 14.11
CA LYS A 54 -7.36 -6.55 14.18
C LYS A 54 -6.73 -7.02 12.85
N GLN A 55 -7.41 -6.81 11.73
CA GLN A 55 -6.92 -7.26 10.43
C GLN A 55 -5.62 -6.53 10.04
N LEU A 56 -5.50 -5.24 10.34
CA LEU A 56 -4.26 -4.49 10.10
C LEU A 56 -3.10 -4.97 10.98
N LEU A 57 -3.35 -5.23 12.26
CA LEU A 57 -2.33 -5.73 13.20
C LEU A 57 -1.86 -7.13 12.82
N GLN A 58 -2.78 -8.02 12.40
CA GLN A 58 -2.43 -9.35 11.88
C GLN A 58 -1.62 -9.24 10.59
N THR A 59 -2.02 -8.36 9.66
CA THR A 59 -1.26 -8.11 8.42
C THR A 59 0.15 -7.62 8.75
N ALA A 60 0.30 -6.71 9.71
CA ALA A 60 1.58 -6.23 10.17
C ALA A 60 2.44 -7.36 10.78
N ALA A 61 1.83 -8.28 11.54
CA ALA A 61 2.54 -9.44 12.10
C ALA A 61 3.08 -10.36 11.00
N VAL A 62 2.29 -10.65 9.97
CA VAL A 62 2.73 -11.43 8.80
C VAL A 62 3.91 -10.74 8.10
N LEU A 63 3.78 -9.44 7.78
CA LEU A 63 4.82 -8.70 7.06
C LEU A 63 6.15 -8.58 7.83
N LYS A 64 6.14 -8.61 9.17
CA LYS A 64 7.37 -8.64 9.97
C LYS A 64 8.20 -9.91 9.73
N ASN A 65 7.56 -11.02 9.38
CA ASN A 65 8.21 -12.32 9.28
C ASN A 65 8.47 -12.78 7.84
N CYS A 66 7.76 -12.23 6.86
CA CYS A 66 7.96 -12.55 5.45
C CYS A 66 9.04 -11.65 4.79
N LYS A 67 10.32 -12.06 4.87
CA LYS A 67 11.47 -11.27 4.40
C LYS A 67 11.78 -11.37 2.90
N ASP A 68 11.30 -12.44 2.26
CA ASP A 68 11.59 -12.73 0.84
C ASP A 68 10.53 -12.15 -0.12
N ILE A 69 9.56 -11.40 0.41
CA ILE A 69 8.52 -10.77 -0.42
C ILE A 69 9.16 -9.77 -1.38
N THR A 70 8.84 -9.95 -2.66
CA THR A 70 9.17 -9.04 -3.76
C THR A 70 7.93 -8.31 -4.27
N GLN A 71 6.74 -8.89 -4.11
CA GLN A 71 5.47 -8.31 -4.52
C GLN A 71 4.43 -8.37 -3.39
N LEU A 72 3.85 -7.22 -3.07
CA LEU A 72 2.83 -7.10 -2.03
C LEU A 72 1.62 -6.36 -2.59
N CYS A 73 0.44 -6.94 -2.41
CA CYS A 73 -0.83 -6.28 -2.72
C CYS A 73 -1.70 -6.24 -1.46
N LEU A 74 -2.09 -5.04 -1.05
CA LEU A 74 -2.95 -4.76 0.10
C LEU A 74 -4.27 -4.18 -0.42
N TYR A 75 -5.27 -5.05 -0.62
CA TYR A 75 -6.61 -4.65 -1.05
C TYR A 75 -7.55 -4.62 0.16
N PHE A 76 -7.57 -3.48 0.85
CA PHE A 76 -8.57 -3.20 1.87
C PHE A 76 -9.79 -2.56 1.17
N ASP A 77 -10.96 -3.18 1.23
CA ASP A 77 -12.18 -2.53 0.76
C ASP A 77 -12.68 -1.57 1.84
N LEU A 78 -12.35 -0.29 1.67
CA LEU A 78 -12.60 0.75 2.68
C LEU A 78 -13.96 1.45 2.44
N ARG A 79 -14.72 1.02 1.43
CA ARG A 79 -15.94 1.71 0.96
C ARG A 79 -17.13 1.63 1.92
N GLN A 80 -17.21 0.59 2.75
CA GLN A 80 -18.33 0.37 3.65
C GLN A 80 -18.14 1.00 5.06
N TYR A 81 -16.93 1.46 5.39
CA TYR A 81 -16.57 1.80 6.78
C TYR A 81 -16.48 3.30 7.04
N ARG A 82 -17.56 4.03 6.70
CA ARG A 82 -17.58 5.49 6.84
C ARG A 82 -17.54 6.00 8.28
N GLU A 83 -17.71 5.12 9.28
CA GLU A 83 -17.87 5.53 10.68
C GLU A 83 -16.97 4.80 11.69
N GLU A 84 -16.28 3.73 11.27
CA GLU A 84 -15.37 3.02 12.16
C GLU A 84 -13.94 3.48 11.95
N ASN A 85 -13.50 4.33 12.88
CA ASN A 85 -12.12 4.79 12.90
C ASN A 85 -11.21 3.60 13.17
N ILE A 86 -10.51 3.14 12.13
CA ILE A 86 -9.29 2.38 12.32
C ILE A 86 -8.36 3.20 13.21
N GLY A 87 -7.85 2.59 14.27
CA GLY A 87 -6.89 3.20 15.16
C GLY A 87 -5.61 3.54 14.40
N ILE A 88 -5.14 4.78 14.58
CA ILE A 88 -3.84 5.27 14.05
C ILE A 88 -2.70 4.30 14.41
N GLN A 89 -2.79 3.64 15.57
CA GLN A 89 -1.79 2.66 16.02
C GLN A 89 -1.76 1.40 15.14
N ALA A 90 -2.90 0.90 14.68
CA ALA A 90 -2.96 -0.25 13.78
C ALA A 90 -2.35 0.08 12.41
N GLN A 91 -2.62 1.29 11.88
CA GLN A 91 -2.02 1.79 10.64
C GLN A 91 -0.50 1.94 10.75
N ARG A 92 -0.02 2.56 11.84
CA ARG A 92 1.41 2.70 12.12
C ARG A 92 2.11 1.36 12.26
N SER A 93 1.43 0.37 12.82
CA SER A 93 1.96 -0.99 12.92
C SER A 93 2.15 -1.61 11.53
N LEU A 94 1.19 -1.44 10.62
CA LEU A 94 1.32 -1.89 9.23
C LEU A 94 2.47 -1.16 8.51
N GLN A 95 2.56 0.16 8.64
CA GLN A 95 3.59 0.96 7.98
C GLN A 95 4.99 0.65 8.52
N SER A 96 5.12 0.42 9.83
CA SER A 96 6.36 -0.07 10.44
C SER A 96 6.74 -1.45 9.93
N ALA A 97 5.76 -2.35 9.76
CA ALA A 97 6.02 -3.67 9.20
C ALA A 97 6.46 -3.63 7.73
N LEU A 98 5.92 -2.71 6.92
CA LEU A 98 6.33 -2.51 5.52
C LEU A 98 7.83 -2.21 5.39
N ILE A 99 8.43 -1.50 6.37
CA ILE A 99 9.87 -1.21 6.38
C ILE A 99 10.69 -2.51 6.38
N ASN A 100 10.18 -3.61 6.93
CA ASN A 100 10.91 -4.89 6.97
C ASN A 100 10.90 -5.63 5.63
N CYS A 101 10.05 -5.24 4.68
CA CYS A 101 9.97 -5.86 3.36
C CYS A 101 11.09 -5.35 2.42
N GLN A 102 12.35 -5.53 2.80
CA GLN A 102 13.52 -4.96 2.11
C GLN A 102 13.71 -5.43 0.66
N ASN A 103 13.13 -6.58 0.30
CA ASN A 103 13.15 -7.13 -1.06
C ASN A 103 12.00 -6.65 -1.94
N LEU A 104 11.07 -5.86 -1.40
CA LEU A 104 9.87 -5.43 -2.10
C LEU A 104 10.24 -4.52 -3.28
N ASN A 105 9.88 -4.96 -4.48
CA ASN A 105 10.07 -4.21 -5.72
C ASN A 105 8.75 -3.78 -6.37
N TYR A 106 7.64 -4.38 -5.95
CA TYR A 106 6.28 -4.08 -6.38
C TYR A 106 5.34 -3.97 -5.18
N LEU A 107 4.71 -2.81 -5.02
CA LEU A 107 3.67 -2.59 -4.02
C LEU A 107 2.37 -2.14 -4.68
N THR A 108 1.25 -2.75 -4.28
CA THR A 108 -0.09 -2.18 -4.46
C THR A 108 -0.71 -1.99 -3.09
N ILE A 109 -1.19 -0.78 -2.80
CA ILE A 109 -1.82 -0.44 -1.52
C ILE A 109 -3.05 0.43 -1.74
N ALA A 110 -4.15 0.07 -1.09
CA ALA A 110 -5.31 0.94 -0.93
C ALA A 110 -5.19 1.72 0.38
N LEU A 111 -5.36 3.04 0.31
CA LEU A 111 -5.32 3.95 1.46
C LEU A 111 -6.69 4.60 1.68
N ASN A 112 -7.04 4.83 2.94
CA ASN A 112 -8.20 5.66 3.33
C ASN A 112 -7.75 6.99 3.96
N LYS A 113 -8.72 7.70 4.55
CA LYS A 113 -8.62 9.03 5.16
C LYS A 113 -7.60 9.10 6.28
N LEU A 114 -7.45 8.00 7.00
CA LEU A 114 -6.65 7.95 8.22
C LEU A 114 -5.16 7.81 7.90
N ASP A 115 -4.82 7.16 6.77
CA ASP A 115 -3.44 7.07 6.29
C ASP A 115 -2.84 8.43 5.87
N LEU A 116 -3.68 9.48 5.80
CA LEU A 116 -3.38 10.75 5.14
C LEU A 116 -3.73 11.96 6.01
N ILE A 117 -4.00 11.75 7.31
CA ILE A 117 -4.21 12.82 8.29
C ILE A 117 -3.03 13.79 8.20
N GLU A 118 -3.31 15.09 8.19
CA GLU A 118 -2.28 16.12 8.11
C GLU A 118 -1.19 15.89 9.17
N GLY A 119 0.01 15.53 8.69
CA GLY A 119 1.18 15.31 9.53
C GLY A 119 1.63 13.86 9.67
N ASP A 120 0.79 12.86 9.37
CA ASP A 120 1.26 11.47 9.41
C ASP A 120 2.08 11.13 8.15
N GLN A 121 3.39 10.98 8.34
CA GLN A 121 4.37 10.67 7.27
C GLN A 121 4.82 9.21 7.30
N SER A 122 4.26 8.40 8.19
CA SER A 122 4.62 6.98 8.40
C SER A 122 4.68 6.15 7.11
N LEU A 123 3.66 6.23 6.23
CA LEU A 123 3.70 5.52 4.95
C LEU A 123 4.83 6.03 4.04
N ILE A 124 5.06 7.33 4.01
CA ILE A 124 6.12 7.94 3.19
C ILE A 124 7.49 7.48 3.70
N ILE A 125 7.68 7.50 5.02
CA ILE A 125 8.88 6.97 5.67
C ILE A 125 9.05 5.50 5.31
N ALA A 126 7.97 4.70 5.31
CA ALA A 126 8.03 3.31 4.90
C ALA A 126 8.51 3.16 3.45
N LEU A 127 7.88 3.87 2.51
CA LEU A 127 8.24 3.86 1.09
C LEU A 127 9.68 4.32 0.82
N GLN A 128 10.19 5.31 1.57
CA GLN A 128 11.58 5.77 1.47
C GLN A 128 12.61 4.73 1.97
N ASN A 129 12.20 3.88 2.91
CA ASN A 129 13.04 2.82 3.46
C ASN A 129 13.03 1.55 2.61
N LEU A 130 12.04 1.38 1.73
CA LEU A 130 12.05 0.33 0.72
C LEU A 130 13.07 0.66 -0.38
N LYS A 131 14.27 0.10 -0.29
CA LYS A 131 15.37 0.44 -1.22
C LYS A 131 15.24 -0.16 -2.61
N LYS A 132 14.49 -1.28 -2.74
CA LYS A 132 14.29 -2.00 -4.00
C LYS A 132 12.96 -1.70 -4.68
N ILE A 133 12.11 -0.86 -4.08
CA ILE A 133 10.80 -0.53 -4.65
C ILE A 133 11.00 0.23 -5.96
N VAL A 134 10.50 -0.33 -7.06
CA VAL A 134 10.54 0.32 -8.38
C VAL A 134 9.15 0.61 -8.90
N LYS A 135 8.15 -0.19 -8.51
CA LYS A 135 6.75 -0.03 -8.90
C LYS A 135 5.85 0.08 -7.68
N CYS A 136 5.05 1.14 -7.64
CA CYS A 136 4.07 1.39 -6.60
C CYS A 136 2.72 1.75 -7.23
N ILE A 137 1.65 1.11 -6.79
CA ILE A 137 0.28 1.47 -7.15
C ILE A 137 -0.45 1.86 -5.88
N ILE A 138 -1.00 3.07 -5.85
CA ILE A 138 -1.71 3.61 -4.71
C ILE A 138 -3.14 3.90 -5.15
N PHE A 139 -4.10 3.28 -4.47
CA PHE A 139 -5.52 3.61 -4.57
C PHE A 139 -5.88 4.51 -3.40
N LEU A 140 -6.31 5.73 -3.70
CA LEU A 140 -6.85 6.70 -2.76
C LEU A 140 -8.37 6.70 -2.92
N ASP A 141 -9.08 6.06 -2.00
CA ASP A 141 -10.54 6.17 -1.98
C ASP A 141 -10.95 7.42 -1.23
N ASN A 142 -11.89 8.20 -1.75
CA ASN A 142 -12.79 9.17 -1.12
C ASN A 142 -12.31 10.14 -0.03
N CYS A 143 -11.01 10.31 0.13
CA CYS A 143 -10.45 10.77 1.40
C CYS A 143 -9.65 12.06 1.28
N MET A 144 -9.83 12.80 0.19
CA MET A 144 -8.96 13.93 -0.10
C MET A 144 -9.78 15.21 -0.24
N ASN A 145 -9.59 16.14 0.70
CA ASN A 145 -9.67 17.55 0.36
C ASN A 145 -8.42 17.94 -0.45
N ASP A 146 -8.45 19.10 -1.11
CA ASP A 146 -7.37 19.54 -2.01
C ASP A 146 -6.00 19.61 -1.29
N SER A 147 -5.98 19.98 -0.01
CA SER A 147 -4.77 20.07 0.82
C SER A 147 -4.08 18.73 1.03
N ALA A 148 -4.85 17.68 1.33
CA ALA A 148 -4.30 16.36 1.59
C ALA A 148 -3.79 15.69 0.30
N SER A 149 -4.46 15.89 -0.85
CA SER A 149 -3.94 15.48 -2.17
C SER A 149 -2.61 16.15 -2.52
N TYR A 150 -2.51 17.45 -2.23
CA TYR A 150 -1.29 18.22 -2.47
C TYR A 150 -0.11 17.72 -1.61
N ASN A 151 -0.37 17.46 -0.33
CA ASN A 151 0.65 16.97 0.60
C ASN A 151 1.19 15.60 0.18
N ILE A 152 0.34 14.66 -0.22
CA ILE A 152 0.79 13.35 -0.74
C ILE A 152 1.69 13.51 -1.95
N GLY A 153 1.32 14.40 -2.88
CA GLY A 153 2.12 14.69 -4.07
C GLY A 153 3.54 15.16 -3.71
N ILE A 154 3.69 16.04 -2.72
CA ILE A 154 5.00 16.48 -2.21
C ILE A 154 5.76 15.32 -1.57
N GLN A 155 5.08 14.53 -0.74
CA GLN A 155 5.77 13.51 0.03
C GLN A 155 6.21 12.33 -0.84
N LEU A 156 5.39 11.92 -1.82
CA LEU A 156 5.75 10.87 -2.79
C LEU A 156 6.93 11.28 -3.68
N GLN A 157 7.17 12.58 -3.92
CA GLN A 157 8.39 13.05 -4.59
C GLN A 157 9.67 12.67 -3.84
N LYS A 158 9.59 12.47 -2.51
CA LYS A 158 10.73 12.07 -1.70
C LYS A 158 11.07 10.58 -1.81
N CYS A 159 10.22 9.78 -2.47
CA CYS A 159 10.44 8.35 -2.69
C CYS A 159 11.25 8.13 -3.99
N SER A 160 12.55 8.41 -3.95
CA SER A 160 13.42 8.46 -5.14
C SER A 160 13.57 7.12 -5.87
N ASN A 161 13.35 5.99 -5.20
CA ASN A 161 13.51 4.65 -5.77
C ASN A 161 12.34 4.27 -6.70
N ILE A 162 11.17 4.90 -6.55
CA ILE A 162 9.98 4.58 -7.33
C ILE A 162 10.12 5.15 -8.76
N LEU A 163 10.25 4.24 -9.73
CA LEU A 163 10.33 4.55 -11.15
C LEU A 163 8.95 4.60 -11.81
N PHE A 164 8.06 3.72 -11.36
CA PHE A 164 6.68 3.61 -11.83
C PHE A 164 5.74 3.81 -10.66
N LEU A 165 5.01 4.91 -10.64
CA LEU A 165 3.94 5.15 -9.70
C LEU A 165 2.61 5.16 -10.46
N ASN A 166 1.56 4.54 -9.94
CA ASN A 166 0.20 4.77 -10.45
C ASN A 166 -0.63 5.25 -9.29
N LEU A 167 -1.24 6.42 -9.44
CA LEU A 167 -2.11 6.99 -8.43
C LEU A 167 -3.53 6.98 -8.96
N PHE A 168 -4.37 6.18 -8.33
CA PHE A 168 -5.80 6.11 -8.60
C PHE A 168 -6.53 6.88 -7.51
N ILE A 169 -7.24 7.94 -7.87
CA ILE A 169 -8.06 8.70 -6.92
C ILE A 169 -9.53 8.46 -7.28
N ILE A 170 -10.26 7.86 -6.35
CA ILE A 170 -11.68 7.56 -6.49
C ILE A 170 -12.44 8.60 -5.66
N TYR A 171 -13.09 9.55 -6.34
CA TYR A 171 -14.03 10.46 -5.68
C TYR A 171 -15.44 9.85 -5.77
N THR A 172 -16.18 9.80 -4.65
CA THR A 172 -17.59 9.36 -4.69
C THR A 172 -18.54 10.30 -5.42
N SER A 173 -18.05 11.38 -6.04
CA SER A 173 -18.80 12.12 -7.06
C SER A 173 -18.26 11.80 -8.47
N LYS A 174 -18.82 10.74 -9.08
CA LYS A 174 -18.94 10.47 -10.53
C LYS A 174 -17.71 10.59 -11.46
N ASN A 175 -16.47 10.78 -10.99
CA ASN A 175 -15.32 10.93 -11.87
C ASN A 175 -14.10 10.14 -11.38
N ILE A 176 -13.84 8.99 -11.99
CA ILE A 176 -12.54 8.30 -11.86
C ILE A 176 -11.51 9.14 -12.64
N ARG A 177 -10.51 9.70 -11.95
CA ARG A 177 -9.39 10.38 -12.61
C ARG A 177 -8.13 9.53 -12.48
N TYR A 178 -7.64 9.05 -13.62
CA TYR A 178 -6.39 8.30 -13.73
C TYR A 178 -5.19 9.24 -13.78
N LEU A 179 -4.17 8.97 -12.96
CA LEU A 179 -2.87 9.63 -13.01
C LEU A 179 -1.78 8.55 -13.13
N GLU A 180 -1.29 8.32 -14.35
CA GLU A 180 -0.13 7.48 -14.62
C GLU A 180 1.17 8.25 -14.35
N TYR A 181 2.08 7.69 -13.55
CA TYR A 181 3.35 8.30 -13.18
C TYR A 181 4.49 7.60 -13.95
N THR A 182 4.68 7.99 -15.21
CA THR A 182 5.90 7.76 -16.02
C THR A 182 6.87 8.94 -15.88
N GLU A 183 8.06 8.97 -16.52
CA GLU A 183 8.87 10.21 -16.58
C GLU A 183 8.07 11.39 -17.18
N LYS A 184 7.20 11.13 -18.16
CA LYS A 184 6.19 12.09 -18.63
C LYS A 184 5.17 12.43 -17.54
N GLY A 185 4.76 11.45 -16.73
CA GLY A 185 3.90 11.62 -15.56
C GLY A 185 4.52 12.50 -14.46
N ARG A 186 5.83 12.40 -14.20
CA ARG A 186 6.59 13.31 -13.30
C ARG A 186 6.43 14.76 -13.76
N ALA A 187 6.61 15.03 -15.05
CA ALA A 187 6.43 16.37 -15.62
C ALA A 187 4.96 16.83 -15.58
N GLN A 188 4.00 15.94 -15.84
CA GLN A 188 2.57 16.27 -15.76
C GLN A 188 2.09 16.55 -14.34
N ILE A 189 2.58 15.81 -13.34
CA ILE A 189 2.25 16.05 -11.93
C ILE A 189 2.97 17.27 -11.41
N LYS A 190 4.22 17.53 -11.80
CA LYS A 190 4.87 18.81 -11.52
C LYS A 190 4.08 19.97 -12.13
N ARG A 191 3.59 19.85 -13.37
CA ARG A 191 2.70 20.85 -14.01
C ARG A 191 1.35 20.98 -13.30
N ARG A 192 0.69 19.88 -12.92
CA ARG A 192 -0.60 19.88 -12.22
C ARG A 192 -0.49 20.40 -10.79
N MET A 193 0.55 20.03 -10.05
CA MET A 193 0.87 20.60 -8.74
C MET A 193 1.21 22.09 -8.82
N THR A 194 1.90 22.52 -9.88
CA THR A 194 2.15 23.95 -10.13
C THR A 194 0.85 24.68 -10.48
N LYS A 195 -0.06 24.05 -11.24
CA LYS A 195 -1.39 24.60 -11.55
C LYS A 195 -2.27 24.72 -10.29
N MET A 196 -2.31 23.69 -9.44
CA MET A 196 -3.02 23.74 -8.15
C MET A 196 -2.44 24.80 -7.21
N LYS A 197 -1.10 24.93 -7.10
CA LYS A 197 -0.43 26.02 -6.37
C LYS A 197 -0.88 27.41 -6.82
N ARG A 198 -1.09 27.61 -8.12
CA ARG A 198 -1.54 28.91 -8.68
C ARG A 198 -3.01 29.19 -8.38
N LEU A 199 -3.86 28.18 -8.45
CA LEU A 199 -5.30 28.30 -8.18
C LEU A 199 -5.58 28.57 -6.69
N VAL A 200 -4.86 27.92 -5.78
CA VAL A 200 -4.97 28.17 -4.33
C VAL A 200 -4.47 29.58 -3.97
N LYS A 201 -3.40 30.07 -4.60
CA LYS A 201 -2.94 31.46 -4.43
C LYS A 201 -3.97 32.49 -4.89
N TYR A 202 -4.76 32.19 -5.92
CA TYR A 202 -5.76 33.12 -6.45
C TYR A 202 -6.98 33.24 -5.52
N ASN A 203 -7.38 32.14 -4.86
CA ASN A 203 -8.52 32.13 -3.93
C ASN A 203 -8.22 32.72 -2.55
N ASN A 204 -6.94 32.93 -2.20
CA ASN A 204 -6.52 33.51 -0.92
C ASN A 204 -6.20 35.03 -1.02
N ILE A 205 -6.50 35.67 -2.16
CA ILE A 205 -6.26 37.11 -2.42
C ILE A 205 -7.60 37.85 -2.72
N GLN A 206 -8.75 37.20 -2.51
CA GLN A 206 -10.07 37.84 -2.45
C GLN A 206 -10.54 37.87 -0.99
#